data_AF-A0AA86UNC5-F1
#
_entry.id   AF-A0AA86UNC5-F1
#
_cell.length_a   1.000
_cell.length_b   1.000
_cell.length_c   1.000
_cell.angle_alpha   90.00
_cell.angle_beta   90.00
_cell.angle_gamma   90.00
#
_symmetry.space_group_name_H-M   'P 1'
#
loop_
_entity.id
_entity.type
_entity.pdbx_description
1 polymer ?
#
loop_
_entity_poly.entity_id
_entity_poly.type
_entity_poly.pdbx_seq_one_letter_code
_entity_poly.pdbx_strand_id
1 'polypeptide(L)'
;MLESKQIVDCKQLNVNESLLRKASLSLTSELGFCIRDHTASPPSLMILNFTNPSLNISLQIKADGVLLKPNDPGVMVLRTDRLLQVSSIQQKKVLQTYKFQEPRKMEIWDWVDNNTLIIMLNSDIYTWDITTNDLVLICSIDLQKLPLLNIKVSSIQLNTQYCIIQTMGVSNQQIDGYSVVFNRSSNMITNYRSLACCIYQSDNFYLSTVQISSDQLQITTLNLQTGFHSSTSFQTEYQIPIYFKQSKSNYILVTNKNVFVFDSLLNKINCVLTNEFAIANSTINGDLVTCSKTGEISVHILKKIEKDTYQKLLNEQKYEECVNIVLSCHNQKLRGETQKLLQLCDKDLQKRFIKEAEENGLQNEAENEIYFKLVAEKEFNAEHTRELLDKNKFHVKGLGKLLLNAHMNIEAEQQYTKEQDAKGAEIVHKINNNNTEDILNTIEYIVQHDIDQFVLKKLINNSILEKDLSTEHLKEITSKLSNVKLITLISLEIYNTNNDFNIIENVFLLNENEKVLESLYEKYFKDKEPSEAIYNKLKTHPMILLKHVQTFDALLDIIEQLNVNQFETYLNNTQISILKEQMQQIIEKKNEFQEIGTNWIKCNEIIDQLQILCKGCFKEYILKKMNEI
;
A
#
# COMPACT_ATOMS: atom_id res chain seq x y z
N MET A 1 5.54 9.05 16.63
CA MET A 1 6.84 9.12 17.31
C MET A 1 7.13 7.75 17.93
N LEU A 2 8.37 7.23 17.83
CA LEU A 2 8.76 5.97 18.48
C LEU A 2 9.45 6.31 19.81
N GLU A 3 8.84 5.95 20.93
CA GLU A 3 9.45 6.09 22.25
C GLU A 3 10.07 4.75 22.64
N SER A 4 11.37 4.74 22.95
CA SER A 4 12.08 3.52 23.31
C SER A 4 12.33 3.52 24.82
N LYS A 5 11.89 2.46 25.50
CA LYS A 5 12.10 2.24 26.93
C LYS A 5 12.82 0.91 27.14
N GLN A 6 14.01 0.96 27.70
CA GLN A 6 14.70 -0.23 28.19
C GLN A 6 13.90 -0.82 29.37
N ILE A 7 13.62 -2.12 29.31
CA ILE A 7 12.90 -2.84 30.36
C ILE A 7 13.87 -3.67 31.20
N VAL A 8 14.84 -4.32 30.56
CA VAL A 8 15.80 -5.20 31.23
C VAL A 8 17.18 -5.10 30.58
N ASP A 9 18.20 -5.24 31.41
CA ASP A 9 19.55 -5.57 31.00
C ASP A 9 19.86 -7.01 31.43
N CYS A 10 20.02 -7.92 30.45
CA CYS A 10 20.28 -9.34 30.71
C CYS A 10 21.61 -9.56 31.46
N LYS A 11 22.56 -8.61 31.38
CA LYS A 11 23.83 -8.70 32.14
C LYS A 11 23.58 -8.59 33.63
N GLN A 12 22.65 -7.73 34.05
CA GLN A 12 22.26 -7.58 35.45
C GLN A 12 21.59 -8.84 36.01
N LEU A 13 21.06 -9.69 35.14
CA LEU A 13 20.44 -10.97 35.46
C LEU A 13 21.43 -12.15 35.38
N ASN A 14 22.73 -11.89 35.19
CA ASN A 14 23.79 -12.89 35.01
C ASN A 14 23.51 -13.87 33.86
N VAL A 15 22.85 -13.40 32.80
CA VAL A 15 22.65 -14.19 31.59
C VAL A 15 23.92 -14.16 30.76
N ASN A 16 24.39 -15.34 30.36
CA ASN A 16 25.52 -15.46 29.44
C ASN A 16 25.16 -14.91 28.05
N GLU A 17 25.96 -13.98 27.52
CA GLU A 17 25.74 -13.36 26.21
C GLU A 17 25.63 -14.38 25.06
N SER A 18 26.33 -15.51 25.15
CA SER A 18 26.25 -16.58 24.15
C SER A 18 24.87 -17.25 24.03
N LEU A 19 24.01 -17.07 25.05
CA LEU A 19 22.63 -17.54 25.06
C LEU A 19 21.65 -16.52 24.47
N LEU A 20 22.09 -15.29 24.20
CA LEU A 20 21.28 -14.21 23.62
C LEU A 20 21.17 -14.34 22.09
N ARG A 21 20.68 -15.49 21.64
CA ARG A 21 20.50 -15.85 20.23
C ARG A 21 19.16 -16.53 20.03
N LYS A 22 18.58 -16.43 18.83
CA LYS A 22 17.25 -17.00 18.49
C LYS A 22 17.11 -18.50 18.83
N ALA A 23 18.21 -19.25 18.84
CA ALA A 23 18.21 -20.67 19.21
C ALA A 23 18.00 -20.93 20.71
N SER A 24 18.37 -19.99 21.58
CA SER A 24 18.35 -20.14 23.04
C SER A 24 17.32 -19.23 23.70
N LEU A 25 17.13 -18.01 23.19
CA LEU A 25 16.19 -17.03 23.72
C LEU A 25 14.88 -17.06 22.93
N SER A 26 13.75 -17.08 23.65
CA SER A 26 12.43 -16.81 23.08
C SER A 26 11.82 -15.58 23.73
N LEU A 27 11.29 -14.69 22.90
CA LEU A 27 10.66 -13.43 23.29
C LEU A 27 9.29 -13.38 22.63
N THR A 28 8.23 -13.65 23.39
CA THR A 28 6.86 -13.72 22.88
C THR A 28 6.07 -12.44 23.12
N SER A 29 6.38 -11.71 24.19
CA SER A 29 5.80 -10.41 24.49
C SER A 29 6.73 -9.59 25.37
N GLU A 30 6.34 -8.34 25.62
CA GLU A 30 6.95 -7.45 26.61
C GLU A 30 6.75 -7.89 28.06
N LEU A 31 5.89 -8.88 28.34
CA LEU A 31 5.58 -9.28 29.70
C LEU A 31 6.61 -10.26 30.28
N GLY A 32 7.42 -10.87 29.44
CA GLY A 32 8.44 -11.81 29.87
C GLY A 32 9.14 -12.51 28.70
N PHE A 33 10.20 -13.24 29.03
CA PHE A 33 10.96 -14.01 28.07
C PHE A 33 11.56 -15.24 28.72
N CYS A 34 12.07 -16.17 27.91
CA CYS A 34 12.77 -17.33 28.42
C CYS A 34 14.08 -17.60 27.69
N ILE A 35 15.05 -18.14 28.42
CA ILE A 35 16.38 -18.48 27.93
C ILE A 35 16.65 -19.93 28.23
N ARG A 36 17.06 -20.67 27.22
CA ARG A 36 17.45 -22.08 27.31
C ARG A 36 18.96 -22.19 27.22
N ASP A 37 19.53 -22.81 28.24
CA ASP A 37 20.93 -23.20 28.26
C ASP A 37 21.04 -24.72 28.08
N HIS A 38 21.32 -25.12 26.84
CA HIS A 38 21.60 -26.51 26.47
C HIS A 38 23.04 -26.95 26.78
N THR A 39 23.91 -26.00 27.12
CA THR A 39 25.31 -26.28 27.46
C THR A 39 25.49 -26.62 28.94
N ALA A 40 24.55 -26.19 29.77
CA ALA A 40 24.43 -26.62 31.16
C ALA A 40 24.19 -28.14 31.27
N SER A 41 24.77 -28.75 32.31
CA SER A 41 24.55 -30.16 32.65
C SER A 41 24.03 -30.23 34.10
N PRO A 42 22.73 -30.44 34.32
CA PRO A 42 21.67 -30.68 33.32
C PRO A 42 21.24 -29.40 32.57
N PRO A 43 20.60 -29.52 31.38
CA PRO A 43 20.04 -28.39 30.65
C PRO A 43 19.10 -27.55 31.53
N SER A 44 19.14 -26.24 31.36
CA SER A 44 18.36 -25.32 32.17
C SER A 44 17.53 -24.34 31.34
N LEU A 45 16.43 -23.90 31.94
CA LEU A 45 15.49 -22.94 31.40
C LEU A 45 15.31 -21.82 32.42
N MET A 46 15.76 -20.61 32.08
CA MET A 46 15.46 -19.41 32.84
C MET A 46 14.20 -18.76 32.28
N ILE A 47 13.25 -18.45 33.17
CA ILE A 47 12.01 -17.76 32.85
C ILE A 47 12.00 -16.45 33.61
N LEU A 48 11.74 -15.36 32.88
CA LEU A 48 11.67 -14.02 33.43
C LEU A 48 10.29 -13.45 33.11
N ASN A 49 9.55 -13.17 34.17
CA ASN A 49 8.21 -12.60 34.15
C ASN A 49 8.29 -11.18 34.73
N PHE A 50 8.11 -10.18 33.88
CA PHE A 50 8.18 -8.78 34.26
C PHE A 50 6.91 -8.27 34.93
N THR A 51 5.76 -8.92 34.68
CA THR A 51 4.51 -8.59 35.39
C THR A 51 4.52 -9.07 36.83
N ASN A 52 5.21 -10.16 37.09
CA ASN A 52 5.34 -10.73 38.42
C ASN A 52 6.74 -11.32 38.62
N PRO A 53 7.70 -10.50 39.10
CA PRO A 53 9.08 -10.93 39.32
C PRO A 53 9.22 -12.10 40.31
N SER A 54 8.22 -12.35 41.18
CA SER A 54 8.23 -13.51 42.08
C SER A 54 8.10 -14.85 41.33
N LEU A 55 7.67 -14.81 40.06
CA LEU A 55 7.60 -15.97 39.17
C LEU A 55 8.86 -16.13 38.32
N ASN A 56 9.89 -15.30 38.51
CA ASN A 56 11.20 -15.52 37.90
C ASN A 56 11.80 -16.81 38.45
N ILE A 57 12.14 -17.74 37.56
CA ILE A 57 12.57 -19.08 37.97
C ILE A 57 13.58 -19.66 36.99
N SER A 58 14.53 -20.43 37.53
CA SER A 58 15.38 -21.32 36.75
C SER A 58 14.95 -22.77 37.00
N LEU A 59 14.64 -23.49 35.92
CA LEU A 59 14.16 -24.86 35.93
C LEU A 59 15.16 -25.76 35.20
N GLN A 60 15.46 -26.92 35.77
CA GLN A 60 16.18 -27.98 35.07
C GLN A 60 15.21 -28.77 34.21
N ILE A 61 15.00 -28.32 32.96
CA ILE A 61 14.04 -28.91 32.03
C ILE A 61 14.75 -29.17 30.70
N LYS A 62 14.63 -30.40 30.21
CA LYS A 62 15.02 -30.77 28.85
C LYS A 62 13.85 -30.53 27.90
N ALA A 63 13.91 -29.45 27.13
CA ALA A 63 12.93 -29.11 26.10
C ALA A 63 13.61 -28.55 24.84
N ASP A 64 13.16 -29.01 23.67
CA ASP A 64 13.67 -28.58 22.37
C ASP A 64 13.21 -27.16 22.01
N GLY A 65 12.19 -26.65 22.69
CA GLY A 65 11.70 -25.27 22.56
C GLY A 65 10.83 -24.91 23.76
N VAL A 66 10.79 -23.61 24.10
CA VAL A 66 9.84 -23.05 25.07
C VAL A 66 9.32 -21.72 24.54
N LEU A 67 8.03 -21.46 24.69
CA LEU A 67 7.39 -20.18 24.44
C LEU A 67 6.52 -19.80 25.65
N LEU A 68 6.59 -18.55 26.11
CA LEU A 68 5.65 -18.03 27.11
C LEU A 68 4.35 -17.60 26.43
N LYS A 69 3.21 -17.78 27.10
CA LYS A 69 1.93 -17.31 26.56
C LYS A 69 1.95 -15.77 26.47
N PRO A 70 1.53 -15.15 25.35
CA PRO A 70 1.78 -13.73 25.12
C PRO A 70 1.19 -12.83 26.21
N ASN A 71 -0.05 -13.10 26.63
CA ASN A 71 -0.78 -12.31 27.61
C ASN A 71 -0.69 -12.80 29.06
N ASP A 72 -0.05 -13.95 29.30
CA ASP A 72 0.13 -14.53 30.64
C ASP A 72 1.48 -15.26 30.72
N PRO A 73 2.57 -14.55 31.06
CA PRO A 73 3.89 -15.15 31.22
C PRO A 73 3.97 -16.17 32.37
N GLY A 74 2.90 -16.38 33.16
CA GLY A 74 2.76 -17.48 34.11
C GLY A 74 2.42 -18.83 33.46
N VAL A 75 2.08 -18.84 32.17
CA VAL A 75 1.82 -20.04 31.36
C VAL A 75 2.90 -20.17 30.29
N MET A 76 3.44 -21.37 30.12
CA MET A 76 4.42 -21.69 29.10
C MET A 76 4.02 -22.92 28.30
N VAL A 77 4.47 -22.97 27.04
CA VAL A 77 4.41 -24.15 26.20
C VAL A 77 5.82 -24.71 26.05
N LEU A 78 5.99 -25.97 26.42
CA LEU A 78 7.20 -26.75 26.22
C LEU A 78 7.03 -27.59 24.95
N ARG A 79 8.09 -27.63 24.15
CA ARG A 79 8.16 -28.45 22.93
C ARG A 79 9.23 -29.51 23.08
N THR A 80 8.88 -30.72 22.67
CA THR A 80 9.85 -31.76 22.31
C THR A 80 9.48 -32.35 20.96
N ASP A 81 10.34 -33.18 20.38
CA ASP A 81 10.01 -33.93 19.17
C ASP A 81 8.76 -34.83 19.31
N ARG A 82 8.34 -35.19 20.53
CA ARG A 82 7.21 -36.13 20.76
C ARG A 82 5.94 -35.49 21.30
N LEU A 83 6.02 -34.29 21.86
CA LEU A 83 4.87 -33.65 22.46
C LEU A 83 5.01 -32.13 22.56
N LEU A 84 3.85 -31.49 22.64
CA LEU A 84 3.67 -30.11 23.10
C LEU A 84 2.99 -30.17 24.46
N GLN A 85 3.45 -29.34 25.40
CA GLN A 85 2.93 -29.34 26.76
C GLN A 85 2.74 -27.93 27.29
N VAL A 86 1.51 -27.58 27.63
CA VAL A 86 1.17 -26.34 28.33
C VAL A 86 1.35 -26.57 29.83
N SER A 87 2.10 -25.71 30.49
CA SER A 87 2.37 -25.80 31.93
C SER A 87 2.16 -24.44 32.61
N SER A 88 1.58 -24.46 33.80
CA SER A 88 1.55 -23.30 34.69
C SER A 88 2.84 -23.26 35.50
N ILE A 89 3.55 -22.13 35.43
CA ILE A 89 4.77 -21.89 36.20
C ILE A 89 4.41 -21.76 37.69
N GLN A 90 3.36 -21.01 38.01
CA GLN A 90 2.93 -20.77 39.39
C GLN A 90 2.47 -22.06 40.07
N GLN A 91 1.63 -22.87 39.39
CA GLN A 91 1.11 -24.11 39.96
C GLN A 91 2.09 -25.28 39.81
N LYS A 92 3.17 -25.11 39.04
CA LYS A 92 4.11 -26.18 38.65
C LYS A 92 3.39 -27.42 38.11
N LYS A 93 2.31 -27.20 37.36
CA LYS A 93 1.41 -28.26 36.89
C LYS A 93 1.25 -28.20 35.37
N VAL A 94 1.15 -29.38 34.76
CA VAL A 94 0.73 -29.53 33.37
C VAL A 94 -0.75 -29.20 33.22
N LEU A 95 -1.06 -28.25 32.35
CA LEU A 95 -2.42 -27.84 32.03
C LEU A 95 -2.98 -28.65 30.86
N GLN A 96 -2.17 -28.84 29.81
CA GLN A 96 -2.57 -29.52 28.59
C GLN A 96 -1.37 -30.21 27.95
N THR A 97 -1.59 -31.33 27.26
CA THR A 97 -0.56 -32.04 26.50
C THR A 97 -1.12 -32.52 25.17
N TYR A 98 -0.42 -32.21 24.09
CA TYR A 98 -0.62 -32.82 22.78
C TYR A 98 0.54 -33.77 22.48
N LYS A 99 0.26 -35.05 22.24
CA LYS A 99 1.28 -36.05 21.90
C LYS A 99 1.23 -36.36 20.41
N PHE A 100 2.36 -36.23 19.73
CA PHE A 100 2.47 -36.71 18.36
C PHE A 100 2.49 -38.24 18.34
N GLN A 101 1.88 -38.84 17.31
CA GLN A 101 1.90 -40.29 17.12
C GLN A 101 3.33 -40.82 16.91
N GLU A 102 4.17 -40.02 16.26
CA GLU A 102 5.57 -40.29 15.99
C GLU A 102 6.42 -39.06 16.33
N PRO A 103 7.73 -39.21 16.58
CA PRO A 103 8.62 -38.06 16.71
C PRO A 103 8.57 -37.18 15.46
N ARG A 104 8.24 -35.90 15.63
CA ARG A 104 8.15 -34.91 14.55
C ARG A 104 9.11 -33.77 14.81
N LYS A 105 9.96 -33.48 13.83
CA LYS A 105 10.82 -32.29 13.86
C LYS A 105 9.98 -31.06 13.51
N MET A 106 9.85 -30.16 14.47
CA MET A 106 9.22 -28.85 14.25
C MET A 106 10.25 -27.85 13.72
N GLU A 107 10.03 -27.37 12.50
CA GLU A 107 10.92 -26.39 11.86
C GLU A 107 10.73 -25.00 12.45
N ILE A 108 9.48 -24.60 12.60
CA ILE A 108 9.09 -23.34 13.23
C ILE A 108 7.78 -23.53 14.00
N TRP A 109 7.64 -22.74 15.05
CA TRP A 109 6.43 -22.66 15.86
C TRP A 109 6.40 -21.28 16.53
N ASP A 110 5.24 -20.64 16.54
CA ASP A 110 5.05 -19.31 17.12
C ASP A 110 3.58 -19.08 17.47
N TRP A 111 3.30 -18.06 18.29
CA TRP A 111 1.94 -17.65 18.58
C TRP A 111 1.34 -16.89 17.40
N VAL A 112 0.14 -17.28 16.96
CA VAL A 112 -0.65 -16.46 16.03
C VAL A 112 -1.65 -15.56 16.78
N ASP A 113 -2.08 -16.01 17.95
CA ASP A 113 -2.89 -15.25 18.89
C ASP A 113 -2.58 -15.69 20.34
N ASN A 114 -3.38 -15.27 21.31
CA ASN A 114 -3.15 -15.56 22.72
C ASN A 114 -3.27 -17.04 23.09
N ASN A 115 -3.99 -17.86 22.32
CA ASN A 115 -4.29 -19.26 22.63
C ASN A 115 -3.88 -20.24 21.52
N THR A 116 -3.56 -19.75 20.32
CA THR A 116 -3.26 -20.59 19.17
C THR A 116 -1.80 -20.47 18.77
N LEU A 117 -1.14 -21.63 18.64
CA LEU A 117 0.18 -21.76 18.04
C LEU A 117 0.07 -22.14 16.57
N ILE A 118 0.88 -21.53 15.71
CA ILE A 118 1.16 -22.07 14.37
C ILE A 118 2.40 -22.95 14.45
N ILE A 119 2.35 -24.08 13.75
CA ILE A 119 3.38 -25.12 13.82
C ILE A 119 3.65 -25.63 12.43
N MET A 120 4.92 -25.66 12.04
CA MET A 120 5.34 -26.29 10.79
C MET A 120 6.06 -27.61 11.07
N LEU A 121 5.48 -28.69 10.54
CA LEU A 121 5.98 -30.05 10.61
C LEU A 121 6.34 -30.50 9.20
N ASN A 122 7.64 -30.52 8.87
CA ASN A 122 8.10 -30.74 7.50
C ASN A 122 7.43 -29.72 6.56
N SER A 123 6.65 -30.17 5.58
CA SER A 123 5.91 -29.33 4.64
C SER A 123 4.51 -28.91 5.11
N ASP A 124 4.03 -29.44 6.24
CA ASP A 124 2.65 -29.22 6.68
C ASP A 124 2.60 -28.12 7.75
N ILE A 125 1.65 -27.21 7.60
CA ILE A 125 1.37 -26.14 8.56
C ILE A 125 0.08 -26.47 9.30
N TYR A 126 0.17 -26.47 10.62
CA TYR A 126 -0.93 -26.69 11.53
C TYR A 126 -1.16 -25.47 12.42
N THR A 127 -2.39 -25.31 12.89
CA THR A 127 -2.70 -24.51 14.08
C THR A 127 -3.03 -25.44 15.24
N TRP A 128 -2.53 -25.12 16.42
CA TRP A 128 -2.86 -25.82 17.66
C TRP A 128 -3.45 -24.84 18.67
N ASP A 129 -4.73 -25.01 19.00
CA ASP A 129 -5.38 -24.24 20.07
C ASP A 129 -5.10 -24.91 21.42
N ILE A 130 -4.47 -24.20 22.34
CA ILE A 130 -4.06 -24.75 23.65
C ILE A 130 -5.24 -25.01 24.59
N THR A 131 -6.40 -24.40 24.33
CA THR A 131 -7.60 -24.49 25.16
C THR A 131 -8.52 -25.62 24.72
N THR A 132 -8.75 -25.78 23.41
CA THR A 132 -9.55 -26.88 22.87
C THR A 132 -8.71 -28.13 22.62
N ASN A 133 -7.38 -27.98 22.54
CA ASN A 133 -6.41 -29.01 22.17
C ASN A 133 -6.55 -29.51 20.73
N ASP A 134 -7.20 -28.75 19.86
CA ASP A 134 -7.39 -29.10 18.46
C ASP A 134 -6.13 -28.79 17.66
N LEU A 135 -5.59 -29.79 16.97
CA LEU A 135 -4.55 -29.62 15.96
C LEU A 135 -5.17 -29.70 14.57
N VAL A 136 -5.21 -28.56 13.87
CA VAL A 136 -5.88 -28.42 12.57
C VAL A 136 -4.86 -28.16 11.48
N LEU A 137 -4.88 -28.97 10.42
CA LEU A 137 -4.07 -28.74 9.22
C LEU A 137 -4.59 -27.51 8.46
N ILE A 138 -3.72 -26.55 8.18
CA ILE A 138 -4.02 -25.35 7.39
C ILE A 138 -3.67 -25.57 5.93
N CYS A 139 -2.45 -26.04 5.65
CA CYS A 139 -1.97 -26.28 4.29
C CYS A 139 -0.70 -27.14 4.28
N SER A 140 -0.37 -27.68 3.10
CA SER A 140 0.87 -28.38 2.83
C SER A 140 1.64 -27.64 1.73
N ILE A 141 2.86 -27.21 2.04
CA ILE A 141 3.70 -26.39 1.17
C ILE A 141 5.05 -27.04 0.98
N ASP A 142 5.36 -27.37 -0.27
CA ASP A 142 6.65 -27.88 -0.67
C ASP A 142 7.65 -26.73 -0.92
N LEU A 143 8.41 -26.41 0.13
CA LEU A 143 9.44 -25.38 0.07
C LEU A 143 10.64 -25.76 -0.83
N GLN A 144 10.84 -27.03 -1.17
CA GLN A 144 11.96 -27.45 -2.02
C GLN A 144 11.84 -26.95 -3.46
N LYS A 145 10.64 -26.50 -3.88
CA LYS A 145 10.40 -25.87 -5.18
C LYS A 145 10.96 -24.46 -5.28
N LEU A 146 11.35 -23.85 -4.16
CA LEU A 146 11.96 -22.52 -4.17
C LEU A 146 13.41 -22.61 -4.69
N PRO A 147 13.89 -21.61 -5.46
CA PRO A 147 15.25 -21.59 -6.00
C PRO A 147 16.27 -21.15 -4.93
N LEU A 148 16.23 -21.81 -3.77
CA LEU A 148 17.03 -21.52 -2.60
C LEU A 148 17.72 -22.79 -2.09
N LEU A 149 18.98 -22.67 -1.71
CA LEU A 149 19.71 -23.70 -0.98
C LEU A 149 19.60 -23.44 0.53
N ASN A 150 19.62 -24.51 1.34
CA ASN A 150 19.58 -24.44 2.81
C ASN A 150 18.44 -23.57 3.36
N ILE A 151 17.24 -23.81 2.84
CA ILE A 151 16.03 -23.05 3.19
C ILE A 151 15.79 -23.11 4.70
N LYS A 152 15.56 -21.94 5.29
CA LYS A 152 15.08 -21.77 6.66
C LYS A 152 13.83 -20.93 6.66
N VAL A 153 12.82 -21.40 7.38
CA VAL A 153 11.61 -20.62 7.65
C VAL A 153 11.93 -19.62 8.75
N SER A 154 11.76 -18.33 8.45
CA SER A 154 12.06 -17.24 9.37
C SER A 154 10.85 -16.84 10.22
N SER A 155 9.66 -16.84 9.63
CA SER A 155 8.37 -16.58 10.27
C SER A 155 7.21 -17.19 9.49
N ILE A 156 6.06 -17.36 10.16
CA ILE A 156 4.78 -17.69 9.52
C ILE A 156 3.73 -16.70 10.03
N GLN A 157 2.95 -16.13 9.13
CA GLN A 157 1.81 -15.27 9.44
C GLN A 157 0.52 -15.96 8.97
N LEU A 158 -0.51 -15.91 9.79
CA LEU A 158 -1.80 -16.52 9.49
C LEU A 158 -2.91 -15.50 9.73
N ASN A 159 -3.84 -15.42 8.78
CA ASN A 159 -5.13 -14.77 8.98
C ASN A 159 -6.26 -15.68 8.44
N THR A 160 -7.47 -15.14 8.36
CA THR A 160 -8.65 -15.89 7.93
C THR A 160 -8.57 -16.36 6.47
N GLN A 161 -7.90 -15.61 5.58
CA GLN A 161 -7.85 -15.89 4.15
C GLN A 161 -6.48 -16.38 3.65
N TYR A 162 -5.40 -16.04 4.34
CA TYR A 162 -4.03 -16.23 3.88
C TYR A 162 -3.15 -16.85 4.97
N CYS A 163 -2.25 -17.74 4.54
CA CYS A 163 -1.09 -18.17 5.30
C CYS A 163 0.16 -17.75 4.54
N ILE A 164 1.08 -17.05 5.19
CA ILE A 164 2.34 -16.62 4.58
C ILE A 164 3.51 -17.23 5.33
N ILE A 165 4.36 -17.92 4.58
CA ILE A 165 5.64 -18.42 5.05
C ILE A 165 6.73 -17.51 4.53
N GLN A 166 7.53 -16.95 5.44
CA GLN A 166 8.76 -16.28 5.06
C GLN A 166 9.91 -17.27 5.14
N THR A 167 10.67 -17.31 4.05
CA THR A 167 11.83 -18.19 3.93
C THR A 167 13.06 -17.39 3.57
N MET A 168 14.20 -17.84 4.07
CA MET A 168 15.51 -17.35 3.70
C MET A 168 16.39 -18.54 3.34
N GLY A 169 17.29 -18.34 2.38
CA GLY A 169 18.24 -19.35 1.95
C GLY A 169 19.42 -18.71 1.24
N VAL A 170 20.21 -19.54 0.59
CA VAL A 170 21.34 -19.08 -0.23
C VAL A 170 20.98 -19.27 -1.70
N SER A 171 21.10 -18.20 -2.47
CA SER A 171 20.99 -18.22 -3.94
C SER A 171 22.12 -17.39 -4.53
N ASN A 172 22.84 -17.94 -5.51
CA ASN A 172 23.98 -17.26 -6.15
C ASN A 172 25.00 -16.67 -5.15
N GLN A 173 25.35 -17.44 -4.10
CA GLN A 173 26.27 -17.03 -3.02
C GLN A 173 25.80 -15.82 -2.19
N GLN A 174 24.55 -15.39 -2.35
CA GLN A 174 23.94 -14.33 -1.57
C GLN A 174 22.79 -14.88 -0.73
N ILE A 175 22.49 -14.18 0.37
CA ILE A 175 21.28 -14.47 1.15
C ILE A 175 20.10 -13.94 0.34
N ASP A 176 19.15 -14.82 0.04
CA ASP A 176 17.93 -14.48 -0.67
C ASP A 176 16.73 -15.04 0.11
N GLY A 177 15.54 -14.55 -0.18
CA GLY A 177 14.33 -14.94 0.53
C GLY A 177 13.11 -14.98 -0.36
N TYR A 178 12.11 -15.75 0.08
CA TYR A 178 10.81 -15.83 -0.56
C TYR A 178 9.71 -15.77 0.48
N SER A 179 8.65 -15.02 0.17
CA SER A 179 7.35 -15.11 0.82
C SER A 179 6.46 -16.03 0.01
N VAL A 180 6.11 -17.16 0.60
CA VAL A 180 5.15 -18.12 0.04
C VAL A 180 3.78 -17.79 0.60
N VAL A 181 2.87 -17.34 -0.26
CA VAL A 181 1.53 -16.90 0.11
C VAL A 181 0.53 -17.96 -0.33
N PHE A 182 -0.09 -18.60 0.64
CA PHE A 182 -1.18 -19.54 0.43
C PHE A 182 -2.52 -18.85 0.66
N ASN A 183 -3.34 -18.77 -0.39
CA ASN A 183 -4.71 -18.33 -0.29
C ASN A 183 -5.60 -19.53 0.07
N ARG A 184 -6.20 -19.49 1.25
CA ARG A 184 -7.03 -20.55 1.83
C ARG A 184 -8.34 -20.77 1.07
N SER A 185 -8.89 -19.71 0.47
CA SER A 185 -10.16 -19.78 -0.27
C SER A 185 -10.01 -20.40 -1.65
N SER A 186 -8.93 -20.03 -2.37
CA SER A 186 -8.67 -20.55 -3.71
C SER A 186 -7.73 -21.75 -3.73
N ASN A 187 -7.16 -22.12 -2.58
CA ASN A 187 -6.12 -23.15 -2.45
C ASN A 187 -4.90 -22.90 -3.37
N MET A 188 -4.60 -21.63 -3.63
CA MET A 188 -3.54 -21.20 -4.53
C MET A 188 -2.29 -20.79 -3.75
N ILE A 189 -1.12 -21.20 -4.25
CA ILE A 189 0.19 -20.80 -3.71
C ILE A 189 0.83 -19.81 -4.68
N THR A 190 1.27 -18.67 -4.17
CA THR A 190 2.04 -17.67 -4.93
C THR A 190 3.34 -17.36 -4.21
N ASN A 191 4.45 -17.29 -4.95
CA ASN A 191 5.78 -17.03 -4.39
C ASN A 191 6.23 -15.62 -4.78
N TYR A 192 6.66 -14.84 -3.80
CA TYR A 192 7.23 -13.51 -4.00
C TYR A 192 8.66 -13.51 -3.48
N ARG A 193 9.62 -13.06 -4.30
CA ARG A 193 11.00 -12.88 -3.83
C ARG A 193 11.03 -11.77 -2.79
N SER A 194 11.47 -12.05 -1.57
CA SER A 194 11.50 -11.09 -0.45
C SER A 194 12.27 -11.64 0.74
N LEU A 195 13.08 -10.83 1.39
CA LEU A 195 13.79 -11.19 2.63
C LEU A 195 12.91 -11.10 3.88
N ALA A 196 11.89 -10.24 3.85
CA ALA A 196 10.86 -10.16 4.87
C ALA A 196 9.54 -9.73 4.23
N CYS A 197 8.42 -10.04 4.87
CA CYS A 197 7.12 -9.53 4.46
C CYS A 197 6.22 -9.20 5.65
N CYS A 198 5.08 -8.59 5.39
CA CYS A 198 3.97 -8.58 6.32
C CYS A 198 2.66 -8.46 5.58
N ILE A 199 1.59 -8.98 6.17
CA ILE A 199 0.24 -8.68 5.73
C ILE A 199 -0.29 -7.48 6.50
N TYR A 200 -0.92 -6.57 5.75
CA TYR A 200 -1.93 -5.67 6.29
C TYR A 200 -3.32 -6.11 5.86
N GLN A 201 -4.20 -6.25 6.84
CA GLN A 201 -5.64 -6.36 6.60
C GLN A 201 -6.32 -5.05 7.05
N SER A 202 -6.83 -4.30 6.07
CA SER A 202 -7.86 -3.27 6.27
C SER A 202 -9.15 -3.76 5.62
N ASP A 203 -9.79 -2.93 4.79
CA ASP A 203 -10.85 -3.34 3.87
C ASP A 203 -10.32 -4.29 2.79
N ASN A 204 -9.03 -4.14 2.44
CA ASN A 204 -8.32 -5.03 1.52
C ASN A 204 -7.14 -5.72 2.19
N PHE A 205 -6.64 -6.78 1.55
CA PHE A 205 -5.41 -7.46 1.96
C PHE A 205 -4.21 -6.95 1.18
N TYR A 206 -3.21 -6.43 1.88
CA TYR A 206 -1.96 -5.99 1.28
C TYR A 206 -0.80 -6.84 1.78
N LEU A 207 0.05 -7.29 0.86
CA LEU A 207 1.33 -7.92 1.12
C LEU A 207 2.44 -6.90 0.92
N SER A 208 3.11 -6.51 1.98
CA SER A 208 4.32 -5.70 1.90
C SER A 208 5.53 -6.62 1.94
N THR A 209 6.42 -6.54 0.95
CA THR A 209 7.65 -7.31 0.84
C THR A 209 8.85 -6.40 0.89
N VAL A 210 9.91 -6.85 1.56
CA VAL A 210 11.20 -6.18 1.64
C VAL A 210 12.21 -6.94 0.78
N GLN A 211 12.85 -6.25 -0.15
CA GLN A 211 13.99 -6.73 -0.93
C GLN A 211 15.20 -5.86 -0.64
N ILE A 212 16.39 -6.44 -0.80
CA ILE A 212 17.66 -5.72 -0.69
C ILE A 212 18.45 -5.92 -1.98
N SER A 213 18.88 -4.81 -2.55
CA SER A 213 19.79 -4.76 -3.68
C SER A 213 20.97 -3.86 -3.31
N SER A 214 22.15 -4.44 -3.12
CA SER A 214 23.48 -3.83 -2.84
C SER A 214 23.57 -2.72 -1.76
N ASP A 215 22.75 -1.69 -1.85
CA ASP A 215 22.76 -0.44 -1.07
C ASP A 215 21.36 0.16 -0.90
N GLN A 216 20.33 -0.53 -1.38
CA GLN A 216 18.94 -0.09 -1.32
C GLN A 216 18.06 -1.15 -0.69
N LEU A 217 17.19 -0.68 0.19
CA LEU A 217 16.05 -1.45 0.67
C LEU A 217 14.83 -1.01 -0.13
N GLN A 218 14.19 -1.98 -0.78
CA GLN A 218 12.97 -1.77 -1.53
C GLN A 218 11.81 -2.42 -0.79
N ILE A 219 10.80 -1.63 -0.44
CA ILE A 219 9.53 -2.11 0.08
C ILE A 219 8.50 -2.04 -1.04
N THR A 220 7.96 -3.19 -1.42
CA THR A 220 6.87 -3.29 -2.39
C THR A 220 5.61 -3.72 -1.64
N THR A 221 4.51 -2.97 -1.77
CA THR A 221 3.21 -3.34 -1.23
C THR A 221 2.30 -3.77 -2.38
N LEU A 222 1.71 -4.95 -2.28
CA LEU A 222 0.81 -5.54 -3.26
C LEU A 222 -0.57 -5.76 -2.63
N ASN A 223 -1.61 -5.17 -3.22
CA ASN A 223 -2.98 -5.55 -2.90
C ASN A 223 -3.26 -6.94 -3.48
N LEU A 224 -3.48 -7.93 -2.61
CA LEU A 224 -3.71 -9.33 -2.98
C LEU A 224 -5.03 -9.58 -3.70
N GLN A 225 -6.00 -8.66 -3.58
CA GLN A 225 -7.30 -8.76 -4.26
C GLN A 225 -7.29 -8.09 -5.62
N THR A 226 -6.72 -6.88 -5.73
CA THR A 226 -6.74 -6.10 -6.98
C THR A 226 -5.49 -6.29 -7.83
N GLY A 227 -4.41 -6.84 -7.27
CA GLY A 227 -3.10 -6.91 -7.91
C GLY A 227 -2.37 -5.57 -8.01
N PHE A 228 -2.96 -4.48 -7.51
CA PHE A 228 -2.31 -3.17 -7.52
C PHE A 228 -1.07 -3.19 -6.62
N HIS A 229 0.05 -2.64 -7.09
CA HIS A 229 1.27 -2.55 -6.30
C HIS A 229 1.83 -1.13 -6.25
N SER A 230 2.44 -0.81 -5.12
CA SER A 230 3.27 0.38 -4.92
C SER A 230 4.66 -0.04 -4.44
N SER A 231 5.69 0.73 -4.77
CA SER A 231 7.06 0.45 -4.34
C SER A 231 7.73 1.72 -3.87
N THR A 232 8.50 1.60 -2.79
CA THR A 232 9.34 2.67 -2.25
C THR A 232 10.73 2.10 -1.98
N SER A 233 11.75 2.77 -2.50
CA SER A 233 13.14 2.42 -2.21
C SER A 233 13.81 3.51 -1.37
N PHE A 234 14.73 3.10 -0.51
CA PHE A 234 15.58 4.03 0.22
C PHE A 234 16.98 3.44 0.40
N GLN A 235 17.97 4.32 0.41
CA GLN A 235 19.36 3.93 0.65
C GLN A 235 19.55 3.45 2.08
N THR A 236 20.25 2.33 2.22
CA THR A 236 20.64 1.78 3.51
C THR A 236 21.99 1.10 3.36
N GLU A 237 22.84 1.23 4.39
CA GLU A 237 24.01 0.35 4.49
C GLU A 237 23.53 -1.11 4.56
N TYR A 238 24.33 -2.07 4.10
CA TYR A 238 24.01 -3.51 4.17
C TYR A 238 23.36 -3.91 5.51
N GLN A 239 22.04 -4.06 5.49
CA GLN A 239 21.21 -4.26 6.68
C GLN A 239 20.28 -5.43 6.45
N ILE A 240 20.42 -6.49 7.24
CA ILE A 240 19.61 -7.70 7.08
C ILE A 240 18.28 -7.51 7.82
N PRO A 241 17.12 -7.68 7.17
CA PRO A 241 15.83 -7.62 7.83
C PRO A 241 15.74 -8.76 8.84
N ILE A 242 15.41 -8.43 10.09
CA ILE A 242 15.19 -9.39 11.17
C ILE A 242 13.70 -9.60 11.40
N TYR A 243 12.93 -8.52 11.29
CA TYR A 243 11.51 -8.53 11.59
C TYR A 243 10.79 -7.49 10.76
N PHE A 244 9.67 -7.87 10.15
CA PHE A 244 8.79 -6.96 9.44
C PHE A 244 7.36 -7.28 9.81
N LYS A 245 6.68 -6.32 10.43
CA LYS A 245 5.29 -6.48 10.84
C LYS A 245 4.60 -5.15 10.71
N GLN A 246 3.31 -5.21 10.40
CA GLN A 246 2.46 -4.06 10.56
C GLN A 246 1.94 -3.95 12.00
N SER A 247 2.03 -2.75 12.55
CA SER A 247 1.43 -2.37 13.82
C SER A 247 0.47 -1.21 13.60
N LYS A 248 -0.81 -1.44 13.90
CA LYS A 248 -1.87 -0.44 13.72
C LYS A 248 -1.86 0.05 12.26
N SER A 249 -1.64 1.35 12.03
CA SER A 249 -1.57 1.96 10.70
C SER A 249 -0.15 2.05 10.11
N ASN A 250 0.86 1.52 10.81
CA ASN A 250 2.27 1.70 10.46
C ASN A 250 2.95 0.37 10.17
N TYR A 251 3.94 0.38 9.30
CA TYR A 251 4.84 -0.76 9.10
C TYR A 251 6.11 -0.57 9.93
N ILE A 252 6.53 -1.63 10.63
CA ILE A 252 7.77 -1.65 11.39
C ILE A 252 8.71 -2.66 10.74
N LEU A 253 9.86 -2.18 10.29
CA LEU A 253 10.95 -2.99 9.78
C LEU A 253 12.15 -2.87 10.72
N VAL A 254 12.49 -3.98 11.37
CA VAL A 254 13.70 -4.08 12.17
C VAL A 254 14.75 -4.79 11.35
N THR A 255 15.90 -4.16 11.21
CA THR A 255 17.11 -4.75 10.64
C THR A 255 18.08 -5.11 11.75
N ASN A 256 19.23 -5.70 11.41
CA ASN A 256 20.31 -5.93 12.37
C ASN A 256 20.90 -4.65 12.98
N LYS A 257 20.62 -3.47 12.43
CA LYS A 257 21.18 -2.20 12.93
C LYS A 257 20.11 -1.18 13.32
N ASN A 258 18.97 -1.16 12.63
CA ASN A 258 18.02 -0.06 12.71
C ASN A 258 16.59 -0.56 12.89
N VAL A 259 15.75 0.27 13.52
CA VAL A 259 14.30 0.16 13.45
C VAL A 259 13.77 1.25 12.52
N PHE A 260 13.16 0.85 11.42
CA PHE A 260 12.43 1.74 10.53
C PHE A 260 10.93 1.64 10.80
N VAL A 261 10.27 2.78 10.85
CA VAL A 261 8.80 2.88 10.92
C VAL A 261 8.33 3.59 9.66
N PHE A 262 7.34 3.04 8.98
CA PHE A 262 6.69 3.62 7.80
C PHE A 262 5.21 3.84 8.06
N ASP A 263 4.62 4.84 7.41
CA ASP A 263 3.17 5.03 7.40
C ASP A 263 2.47 4.02 6.47
N SER A 264 1.15 4.07 6.39
CA SER A 264 0.35 3.25 5.48
C SER A 264 0.69 3.42 4.00
N LEU A 265 1.32 4.54 3.64
CA LEU A 265 1.76 4.88 2.27
C LEU A 265 3.25 4.55 2.04
N LEU A 266 3.90 3.86 2.98
CA LEU A 266 5.33 3.53 2.98
C LEU A 266 6.27 4.73 3.06
N ASN A 267 5.78 5.91 3.45
CA ASN A 267 6.67 7.02 3.76
C ASN A 267 7.40 6.70 5.05
N LYS A 268 8.74 6.82 5.02
CA LYS A 268 9.58 6.64 6.20
C LYS A 268 9.17 7.67 7.25
N ILE A 269 8.61 7.19 8.36
CA ILE A 269 8.21 8.00 9.49
C ILE A 269 9.41 8.24 10.40
N ASN A 270 10.07 7.16 10.82
CA ASN A 270 11.10 7.23 11.84
C ASN A 270 12.20 6.20 11.58
N CYS A 271 13.40 6.50 12.09
CA CYS A 271 14.53 5.60 12.10
C CYS A 271 15.22 5.72 13.44
N VAL A 272 15.20 4.65 14.23
CA VAL A 272 16.00 4.59 15.46
C VAL A 272 17.26 3.78 15.14
N LEU A 273 18.40 4.47 15.22
CA LEU A 273 19.73 3.84 15.20
C LEU A 273 19.95 3.20 16.56
N THR A 274 20.34 1.93 16.59
CA THR A 274 20.53 1.22 17.87
C THR A 274 21.70 0.25 17.80
N ASN A 275 22.03 -0.31 18.96
CA ASN A 275 22.90 -1.47 19.11
C ASN A 275 22.36 -2.65 18.28
N GLU A 276 23.26 -3.49 17.77
CA GLU A 276 22.90 -4.58 16.87
C GLU A 276 21.80 -5.48 17.47
N PHE A 277 20.67 -5.63 16.77
CA PHE A 277 19.56 -6.44 17.27
C PHE A 277 19.81 -7.94 17.04
N ALA A 278 19.43 -8.74 18.03
CA ALA A 278 19.42 -10.19 17.92
C ALA A 278 18.01 -10.70 17.58
N ILE A 279 16.99 -10.16 18.24
CA ILE A 279 15.60 -10.65 18.19
C ILE A 279 14.64 -9.46 18.30
N ALA A 280 13.51 -9.56 17.60
CA ALA A 280 12.40 -8.61 17.68
C ALA A 280 11.07 -9.35 17.60
N ASN A 281 10.06 -8.86 18.33
CA ASN A 281 8.68 -9.36 18.29
C ASN A 281 7.68 -8.22 18.57
N SER A 282 6.39 -8.47 18.38
CA SER A 282 5.34 -7.51 18.78
C SER A 282 4.97 -7.64 20.25
N THR A 283 4.62 -6.52 20.86
CA THR A 283 3.92 -6.51 22.15
C THR A 283 2.46 -6.92 21.99
N ILE A 284 1.78 -7.16 23.11
CA ILE A 284 0.33 -7.45 23.13
C ILE A 284 -0.47 -6.29 22.54
N ASN A 285 0.00 -5.06 22.75
CA ASN A 285 -0.63 -3.84 22.24
C ASN A 285 -0.22 -3.49 20.80
N GLY A 286 0.54 -4.38 20.15
CA GLY A 286 1.05 -4.22 18.79
C GLY A 286 2.31 -3.34 18.70
N ASP A 287 2.85 -2.82 19.79
CA ASP A 287 4.16 -2.15 19.80
C ASP A 287 5.30 -3.15 19.48
N LEU A 288 6.55 -2.69 19.52
CA LEU A 288 7.72 -3.53 19.22
C LEU A 288 8.50 -3.83 20.49
N VAL A 289 8.83 -5.10 20.73
CA VAL A 289 9.83 -5.51 21.74
C VAL A 289 11.08 -6.04 21.04
N THR A 290 12.25 -5.65 21.51
CA THR A 290 13.54 -6.05 20.92
C THR A 290 14.49 -6.57 22.00
N CYS A 291 15.43 -7.41 21.58
CA CYS A 291 16.59 -7.82 22.36
C CYS A 291 17.84 -7.56 21.53
N SER A 292 18.74 -6.72 22.04
CA SER A 292 20.04 -6.48 21.42
C SER A 292 20.99 -7.65 21.63
N LYS A 293 22.04 -7.75 20.82
CA LYS A 293 23.13 -8.70 21.04
C LYS A 293 23.89 -8.46 22.36
N THR A 294 23.80 -7.25 22.91
CA THR A 294 24.38 -6.89 24.21
C THR A 294 23.49 -7.28 25.40
N GLY A 295 22.26 -7.76 25.14
CA GLY A 295 21.32 -8.20 26.18
C GLY A 295 20.36 -7.14 26.68
N GLU A 296 20.28 -5.99 26.01
CA GLU A 296 19.30 -4.96 26.32
C GLU A 296 17.95 -5.36 25.72
N ILE A 297 16.93 -5.49 26.57
CA ILE A 297 15.56 -5.70 26.14
C ILE A 297 14.82 -4.37 26.23
N SER A 298 14.28 -3.92 25.10
CA SER A 298 13.63 -2.63 24.97
C SER A 298 12.24 -2.77 24.35
N VAL A 299 11.27 -2.01 24.85
CA VAL A 299 9.99 -1.80 24.20
C VAL A 299 9.99 -0.46 23.51
N HIS A 300 9.59 -0.48 22.24
CA HIS A 300 9.46 0.67 21.39
C HIS A 300 7.98 0.93 21.15
N ILE A 301 7.43 1.89 21.89
CA ILE A 301 6.02 2.25 21.84
C ILE A 301 5.80 3.13 20.62
N LEU A 302 4.90 2.67 19.74
CA LEU A 302 4.42 3.49 18.65
C LEU A 302 3.34 4.43 19.18
N LYS A 303 3.78 5.60 19.64
CA LYS A 303 2.86 6.70 19.90
C LYS A 303 2.33 7.19 18.57
N LYS A 304 1.07 6.86 18.29
CA LYS A 304 0.26 7.62 17.35
C LYS A 304 0.32 9.05 17.87
N ILE A 305 0.74 9.99 17.02
CA ILE A 305 0.52 11.40 17.34
C ILE A 305 -0.98 11.56 17.14
N GLU A 306 -1.74 11.23 18.18
CA GLU A 306 -3.18 11.34 18.11
C GLU A 306 -3.47 12.81 17.92
N LYS A 307 -4.18 13.10 16.83
CA LYS A 307 -4.80 14.40 16.60
C LYS A 307 -5.41 14.92 17.90
N ASP A 308 -6.06 14.03 18.67
CA ASP A 308 -6.70 14.35 19.94
C ASP A 308 -5.73 14.71 21.06
N THR A 309 -4.52 14.11 21.10
CA THR A 309 -3.47 14.54 22.05
C THR A 309 -2.97 15.93 21.68
N TYR A 310 -2.73 16.19 20.39
CA TYR A 310 -2.33 17.52 19.92
C TYR A 310 -3.42 18.56 20.15
N GLN A 311 -4.68 18.21 19.85
CA GLN A 311 -5.86 19.05 20.06
C GLN A 311 -6.09 19.31 21.56
N LYS A 312 -5.84 18.31 22.42
CA LYS A 312 -5.90 18.47 23.87
C LYS A 312 -4.83 19.42 24.37
N LEU A 313 -3.59 19.31 23.89
CA LEU A 313 -2.51 20.24 24.24
C LEU A 313 -2.81 21.67 23.76
N LEU A 314 -3.37 21.81 22.55
CA LEU A 314 -3.89 23.08 22.03
C LEU A 314 -4.99 23.65 22.93
N ASN A 315 -5.98 22.84 23.32
CA ASN A 315 -7.08 23.26 24.19
C ASN A 315 -6.61 23.61 25.61
N GLU A 316 -5.57 22.94 26.10
CA GLU A 316 -4.90 23.23 27.37
C GLU A 316 -3.91 24.41 27.29
N GLN A 317 -3.78 25.06 26.12
CA GLN A 317 -2.84 26.16 25.85
C GLN A 317 -1.37 25.81 26.12
N LYS A 318 -1.01 24.52 26.00
CA LYS A 318 0.36 24.01 26.13
C LYS A 318 1.13 24.16 24.83
N TYR A 319 1.33 25.41 24.43
CA TYR A 319 1.88 25.77 23.12
C TYR A 319 3.32 25.31 22.91
N GLU A 320 4.17 25.34 23.94
CA GLU A 320 5.55 24.84 23.82
C GLU A 320 5.60 23.33 23.56
N GLU A 321 4.72 22.55 24.18
CA GLU A 321 4.61 21.12 23.90
C GLU A 321 4.14 20.86 22.46
N CYS A 322 3.19 21.68 21.97
CA CYS A 322 2.73 21.61 20.58
C CYS A 322 3.85 21.94 19.59
N VAL A 323 4.63 22.99 19.84
CA VAL A 323 5.75 23.40 18.98
C VAL A 323 6.85 22.33 19.00
N ASN A 324 7.20 21.79 20.17
CA ASN A 324 8.15 20.68 20.30
C ASN A 324 7.71 19.41 19.54
N ILE A 325 6.41 19.10 19.53
CA ILE A 325 5.88 17.97 18.74
C ILE A 325 6.06 18.24 17.24
N VAL A 326 5.73 19.44 16.76
CA VAL A 326 5.86 19.78 15.33
C VAL A 326 7.33 19.83 14.91
N LEU A 327 8.22 20.40 15.74
CA LEU A 327 9.67 20.43 15.50
C LEU A 327 10.25 19.01 15.52
N SER A 328 9.80 18.14 16.43
CA SER A 328 10.19 16.73 16.45
C SER A 328 9.77 16.00 15.17
N CYS A 329 8.54 16.25 14.69
CA CYS A 329 8.08 15.72 13.40
C CYS A 329 8.91 16.24 12.23
N HIS A 330 9.21 17.54 12.24
CA HIS A 330 10.02 18.19 11.21
C HIS A 330 11.43 17.60 11.17
N ASN A 331 12.10 17.49 12.32
CA ASN A 331 13.45 16.92 12.45
C ASN A 331 13.50 15.45 12.00
N GLN A 332 12.41 14.70 12.18
CA GLN A 332 12.25 13.33 11.67
C GLN A 332 11.88 13.27 10.17
N LYS A 333 11.77 14.41 9.48
CA LYS A 333 11.36 14.55 8.07
C LYS A 333 9.93 14.06 7.78
N LEU A 334 9.04 14.15 8.77
CA LEU A 334 7.62 13.77 8.69
C LEU A 334 6.74 14.82 8.00
N ARG A 335 7.04 15.15 6.75
CA ARG A 335 6.41 16.29 6.04
C ARG A 335 4.88 16.30 6.10
N GLY A 336 4.23 15.16 5.85
CA GLY A 336 2.77 15.07 5.88
C GLY A 336 2.15 15.28 7.27
N GLU A 337 2.80 14.78 8.32
CA GLU A 337 2.31 14.96 9.69
C GLU A 337 2.62 16.37 10.21
N THR A 338 3.79 16.93 9.90
CA THR A 338 4.10 18.35 10.18
C THR A 338 3.04 19.26 9.59
N GLN A 339 2.64 19.04 8.32
CA GLN A 339 1.62 19.85 7.67
C GLN A 339 0.23 19.67 8.30
N LYS A 340 -0.19 18.44 8.61
CA LYS A 340 -1.47 18.18 9.29
C LYS A 340 -1.53 18.82 10.68
N LEU A 341 -0.45 18.75 11.45
CA LEU A 341 -0.39 19.36 12.79
C LEU A 341 -0.42 20.88 12.70
N LEU A 342 0.34 21.47 11.77
CA LEU A 342 0.31 22.92 11.54
C LEU A 342 -1.07 23.43 11.12
N GLN A 343 -1.83 22.64 10.36
CA GLN A 343 -3.23 22.98 10.01
C GLN A 343 -4.19 23.00 11.21
N LEU A 344 -3.82 22.41 12.34
CA LEU A 344 -4.62 22.42 13.58
C LEU A 344 -4.26 23.59 14.50
N CYS A 345 -3.13 24.23 14.26
CA CYS A 345 -2.67 25.40 14.99
C CYS A 345 -3.42 26.65 14.54
N ASP A 346 -3.66 27.58 15.48
CA ASP A 346 -3.99 28.95 15.11
C ASP A 346 -2.80 29.65 14.43
N LYS A 347 -3.06 30.82 13.85
CA LYS A 347 -2.05 31.59 13.09
C LYS A 347 -0.86 32.03 13.95
N ASP A 348 -1.04 32.25 15.25
CA ASP A 348 0.02 32.76 16.11
C ASP A 348 0.96 31.64 16.54
N LEU A 349 0.43 30.44 16.76
CA LEU A 349 1.22 29.25 17.00
C LEU A 349 2.00 28.80 15.75
N GLN A 350 1.40 28.93 14.55
CA GLN A 350 2.11 28.70 13.29
C GLN A 350 3.31 29.65 13.12
N LYS A 351 3.14 30.95 13.42
CA LYS A 351 4.23 31.93 13.39
C LYS A 351 5.33 31.61 14.40
N ARG A 352 4.95 31.17 15.61
CA ARG A 352 5.91 30.82 16.65
C ARG A 352 6.75 29.60 16.25
N PHE A 353 6.11 28.58 15.66
CA PHE A 353 6.81 27.44 15.08
C PHE A 353 7.81 27.86 13.99
N ILE A 354 7.38 28.71 13.05
CA ILE A 354 8.24 29.23 11.98
C ILE A 354 9.47 29.92 12.57
N LYS A 355 9.27 30.83 13.53
CA LYS A 355 10.36 31.56 14.19
C LYS A 355 11.34 30.62 14.88
N GLU A 356 10.85 29.63 15.63
CA GLU A 356 11.72 28.66 16.30
C GLU A 356 12.43 27.73 15.31
N ALA A 357 11.80 27.36 14.18
CA ALA A 357 12.46 26.59 13.11
C ALA A 357 13.60 27.39 12.47
N GLU A 358 13.38 28.68 12.18
CA GLU A 358 14.39 29.61 11.67
C GLU A 358 15.57 29.78 12.62
N GLU A 359 15.30 29.98 13.92
CA GLU A 359 16.32 30.10 14.97
C GLU A 359 17.16 28.82 15.12
N ASN A 360 16.59 27.65 14.77
CA ASN A 360 17.29 26.36 14.76
C ASN A 360 17.94 26.01 13.42
N GLY A 361 17.91 26.90 12.42
CA GLY A 361 18.49 26.67 11.10
C GLY A 361 17.78 25.58 10.27
N LEU A 362 16.52 25.30 10.59
CA LEU A 362 15.68 24.37 9.86
C LEU A 362 14.97 25.17 8.75
N GLN A 363 15.50 25.13 7.52
CA GLN A 363 14.86 25.73 6.35
C GLN A 363 14.62 24.66 5.28
N ASN A 364 13.36 24.33 4.98
CA ASN A 364 12.97 23.39 3.92
C ASN A 364 11.79 23.89 3.07
N GLU A 365 11.62 23.35 1.85
CA GLU A 365 10.65 23.82 0.83
C GLU A 365 9.17 23.87 1.29
N ALA A 366 8.78 23.06 2.28
CA ALA A 366 7.41 23.04 2.81
C ALA A 366 7.14 24.19 3.81
N GLU A 367 8.17 24.68 4.51
CA GLU A 367 8.07 25.86 5.37
C GLU A 367 7.84 27.10 4.52
N ASN A 368 8.52 27.17 3.37
CA ASN A 368 8.28 28.21 2.38
C ASN A 368 6.80 28.24 1.95
N GLU A 369 6.12 27.11 1.75
CA GLU A 369 4.71 27.14 1.32
C GLU A 369 3.74 27.67 2.39
N ILE A 370 3.95 27.35 3.67
CA ILE A 370 3.13 27.88 4.79
C ILE A 370 3.54 29.32 5.13
N TYR A 371 4.84 29.61 5.15
CA TYR A 371 5.41 30.94 5.32
C TYR A 371 4.91 31.89 4.24
N PHE A 372 4.99 31.51 2.97
CA PHE A 372 4.51 32.32 1.84
C PHE A 372 2.98 32.42 1.80
N LYS A 373 2.21 31.43 2.27
CA LYS A 373 0.75 31.59 2.48
C LYS A 373 0.42 32.61 3.57
N LEU A 374 1.15 32.59 4.68
CA LEU A 374 0.95 33.55 5.77
C LEU A 374 1.44 34.96 5.42
N VAL A 375 2.51 35.08 4.64
CA VAL A 375 3.03 36.34 4.10
C VAL A 375 2.13 36.90 3.01
N ALA A 376 1.53 36.07 2.16
CA ALA A 376 0.58 36.51 1.13
C ALA A 376 -0.77 37.01 1.72
N GLU A 377 -1.13 36.60 2.94
CA GLU A 377 -2.39 36.96 3.60
C GLU A 377 -2.33 38.25 4.47
N LYS A 378 -1.17 38.93 4.59
CA LYS A 378 -1.06 40.26 5.23
C LYS A 378 -0.03 41.18 4.58
N GLU A 379 -0.29 42.49 4.65
CA GLU A 379 0.58 43.60 4.25
C GLU A 379 1.94 43.57 4.97
N PHE A 380 2.90 42.79 4.48
CA PHE A 380 4.31 43.02 4.77
C PHE A 380 4.79 44.20 3.93
N ASN A 381 5.49 45.15 4.55
CA ASN A 381 6.08 46.24 3.79
C ASN A 381 7.14 45.69 2.82
N ALA A 382 7.32 46.38 1.70
CA ALA A 382 8.27 45.98 0.66
C ALA A 382 9.72 45.90 1.18
N GLU A 383 10.03 46.60 2.25
CA GLU A 383 11.37 46.70 2.83
C GLU A 383 11.80 45.42 3.56
N HIS A 384 10.89 44.79 4.31
CA HIS A 384 11.15 43.52 5.01
C HIS A 384 11.29 42.35 4.03
N THR A 385 10.48 42.36 2.95
CA THR A 385 10.58 41.38 1.85
C THR A 385 11.91 41.51 1.11
N ARG A 386 12.41 42.74 0.93
CA ARG A 386 13.70 43.04 0.29
C ARG A 386 14.89 42.59 1.15
N GLU A 387 14.83 42.82 2.46
CA GLU A 387 15.88 42.40 3.39
C GLU A 387 16.03 40.87 3.47
N LEU A 388 14.92 40.13 3.30
CA LEU A 388 14.91 38.66 3.25
C LEU A 388 15.41 38.08 1.92
N LEU A 389 15.19 38.81 0.81
CA LEU A 389 15.70 38.47 -0.52
C LEU A 389 17.22 38.67 -0.62
N ASP A 390 17.75 39.75 -0.03
CA ASP A 390 19.19 40.06 -0.06
C ASP A 390 20.04 39.12 0.81
N LYS A 391 19.44 38.52 1.85
CA LYS A 391 20.16 37.62 2.78
C LYS A 391 20.25 36.15 2.32
N ASN A 392 19.48 35.71 1.32
CA ASN A 392 19.37 34.29 0.97
C ASN A 392 19.63 33.98 -0.53
N LYS A 393 20.52 33.01 -0.80
CA LYS A 393 20.73 32.44 -2.14
C LYS A 393 19.60 31.45 -2.47
N PHE A 394 18.54 31.91 -3.13
CA PHE A 394 17.42 31.06 -3.53
C PHE A 394 17.71 30.19 -4.77
N HIS A 395 17.11 29.00 -4.82
CA HIS A 395 17.02 28.15 -6.02
C HIS A 395 15.77 28.50 -6.85
N VAL A 396 15.97 28.65 -8.17
CA VAL A 396 15.08 29.30 -9.16
C VAL A 396 13.66 28.73 -9.31
N LYS A 397 13.38 27.51 -8.86
CA LYS A 397 12.09 26.82 -9.13
C LYS A 397 10.88 27.39 -8.36
N GLY A 398 11.11 28.05 -7.23
CA GLY A 398 10.04 28.62 -6.40
C GLY A 398 9.66 30.07 -6.73
N LEU A 399 10.62 30.87 -7.23
CA LEU A 399 10.44 32.31 -7.44
C LEU A 399 9.42 32.65 -8.54
N GLY A 400 9.39 31.86 -9.63
CA GLY A 400 8.47 32.09 -10.75
C GLY A 400 7.00 31.88 -10.41
N LYS A 401 6.69 31.09 -9.37
CA LYS A 401 5.32 30.86 -8.88
C LYS A 401 4.79 32.05 -8.06
N LEU A 402 5.68 32.86 -7.48
CA LEU A 402 5.34 33.94 -6.54
C LEU A 402 5.39 35.33 -7.18
N LEU A 403 6.33 35.59 -8.10
CA LEU A 403 6.36 36.85 -8.86
C LEU A 403 5.10 37.04 -9.72
N LEU A 404 4.47 35.95 -10.17
CA LEU A 404 3.22 35.98 -10.93
C LEU A 404 2.00 36.41 -10.10
N ASN A 405 2.04 36.23 -8.78
CA ASN A 405 0.93 36.59 -7.88
C ASN A 405 1.07 38.00 -7.27
N ALA A 406 2.24 38.64 -7.40
CA ALA A 406 2.60 39.80 -6.57
C ALA A 406 2.65 41.15 -7.29
N HIS A 407 2.30 41.30 -8.57
CA HIS A 407 2.37 42.63 -9.22
C HIS A 407 1.12 43.06 -10.01
N MET A 408 0.39 44.00 -9.40
CA MET A 408 -0.05 45.23 -10.05
C MET A 408 0.93 46.36 -9.69
N ASN A 409 1.95 46.58 -10.53
CA ASN A 409 2.45 47.89 -10.94
C ASN A 409 3.73 47.72 -11.77
N ILE A 410 3.75 48.41 -12.89
CA ILE A 410 4.81 48.44 -13.88
C ILE A 410 5.91 49.36 -13.37
N GLU A 411 7.14 48.88 -13.34
CA GLU A 411 8.43 49.59 -13.57
C GLU A 411 9.57 48.91 -12.82
N ALA A 412 10.13 47.84 -13.39
CA ALA A 412 11.51 47.41 -13.14
C ALA A 412 11.93 46.33 -14.15
N GLU A 413 11.96 46.69 -15.43
CA GLU A 413 12.45 45.80 -16.49
C GLU A 413 13.62 46.47 -17.21
N GLN A 414 14.78 46.56 -16.54
CA GLN A 414 16.06 46.80 -17.22
C GLN A 414 17.19 45.95 -16.63
N GLN A 415 17.69 45.06 -17.49
CA GLN A 415 18.98 44.37 -17.48
C GLN A 415 19.22 43.24 -16.46
N TYR A 416 19.09 41.98 -16.90
CA TYR A 416 20.22 41.04 -17.04
C TYR A 416 19.80 39.75 -17.77
N THR A 417 20.44 39.40 -18.89
CA THR A 417 20.18 38.19 -19.70
C THR A 417 21.39 37.26 -19.73
N LYS A 418 21.16 35.93 -19.80
CA LYS A 418 21.85 35.04 -20.76
C LYS A 418 21.06 33.75 -21.08
N GLU A 419 20.60 33.70 -22.34
CA GLU A 419 20.60 32.56 -23.30
C GLU A 419 19.84 31.24 -23.12
N GLN A 420 19.06 31.01 -22.05
CA GLN A 420 17.97 30.01 -22.12
C GLN A 420 16.55 30.60 -21.99
N ASP A 421 16.45 31.86 -21.57
CA ASP A 421 15.16 32.53 -21.33
C ASP A 421 14.54 33.17 -22.58
N ALA A 422 15.30 33.36 -23.66
CA ALA A 422 14.82 34.07 -24.86
C ALA A 422 13.66 33.36 -25.57
N LYS A 423 13.71 32.02 -25.68
CA LYS A 423 12.66 31.25 -26.38
C LYS A 423 11.42 31.02 -25.51
N GLY A 424 11.61 30.85 -24.19
CA GLY A 424 10.49 30.76 -23.24
C GLY A 424 9.74 32.09 -23.12
N ALA A 425 10.46 33.21 -23.05
CA ALA A 425 9.89 34.54 -23.02
C ALA A 425 9.21 34.90 -24.37
N GLU A 426 9.76 34.49 -25.51
CA GLU A 426 9.13 34.67 -26.82
C GLU A 426 7.82 33.88 -26.95
N ILE A 427 7.77 32.64 -26.43
CA ILE A 427 6.54 31.82 -26.39
C ILE A 427 5.48 32.49 -25.51
N VAL A 428 5.84 32.95 -24.30
CA VAL A 428 4.93 33.65 -23.40
C VAL A 428 4.46 34.98 -24.00
N HIS A 429 5.34 35.72 -24.68
CA HIS A 429 5.01 36.96 -25.38
C HIS A 429 4.08 36.72 -26.59
N LYS A 430 4.24 35.62 -27.33
CA LYS A 430 3.33 35.21 -28.43
C LYS A 430 1.95 34.82 -27.90
N ILE A 431 1.89 34.13 -26.76
CA ILE A 431 0.63 33.77 -26.10
C ILE A 431 -0.10 35.01 -25.56
N ASN A 432 0.64 36.01 -25.06
CA ASN A 432 0.05 37.25 -24.55
C ASN A 432 -0.54 38.17 -25.64
N ASN A 433 -0.16 37.98 -26.91
CA ASN A 433 -0.62 38.78 -28.05
C ASN A 433 -1.78 38.12 -28.84
N ASN A 434 -2.86 37.79 -28.14
CA ASN A 434 -4.28 37.87 -28.57
C ASN A 434 -4.81 37.32 -29.93
N ASN A 435 -4.12 36.46 -30.68
CA ASN A 435 -4.73 35.73 -31.82
C ASN A 435 -4.83 34.22 -31.55
N THR A 436 -6.02 33.64 -31.74
CA THR A 436 -6.29 32.19 -31.68
C THR A 436 -5.32 31.36 -32.52
N GLU A 437 -4.90 31.87 -33.69
CA GLU A 437 -3.95 31.21 -34.58
C GLU A 437 -2.56 31.04 -33.95
N ASP A 438 -2.12 31.98 -33.12
CA ASP A 438 -0.84 31.90 -32.41
C ASP A 438 -0.87 30.88 -31.27
N ILE A 439 -2.02 30.73 -30.59
CA ILE A 439 -2.24 29.67 -29.59
C ILE A 439 -2.20 28.30 -30.27
N LEU A 440 -2.87 28.15 -31.42
CA LEU A 440 -2.88 26.92 -32.21
C LEU A 440 -1.48 26.53 -32.67
N ASN A 441 -0.73 27.47 -33.25
CA ASN A 441 0.64 27.25 -33.69
C ASN A 441 1.58 26.91 -32.53
N THR A 442 1.34 27.47 -31.34
CA THR A 442 2.12 27.18 -30.12
C THR A 442 1.84 25.78 -29.58
N ILE A 443 0.58 25.35 -29.56
CA ILE A 443 0.20 23.98 -29.17
C ILE A 443 0.79 22.97 -30.15
N GLU A 444 0.71 23.24 -31.45
CA GLU A 444 1.28 22.37 -32.49
C GLU A 444 2.80 22.25 -32.35
N TYR A 445 3.49 23.38 -32.10
CA TYR A 445 4.93 23.39 -31.84
C TYR A 445 5.31 22.58 -30.58
N ILE A 446 4.57 22.73 -29.47
CA ILE A 446 4.79 21.98 -28.23
C ILE A 446 4.65 20.47 -28.45
N VAL A 447 3.65 20.06 -29.24
CA VAL A 447 3.41 18.66 -29.57
C VAL A 447 4.50 18.10 -30.49
N GLN A 448 4.98 18.87 -31.46
CA GLN A 448 6.06 18.45 -32.36
C GLN A 448 7.41 18.28 -31.66
N HIS A 449 7.61 18.94 -30.51
CA HIS A 449 8.90 18.98 -29.80
C HIS A 449 8.89 18.27 -28.43
N ASP A 450 7.86 17.47 -28.15
CA ASP A 450 7.76 16.61 -26.96
C ASP A 450 7.94 17.37 -25.63
N ILE A 451 7.43 18.61 -25.57
CA ILE A 451 7.53 19.48 -24.40
C ILE A 451 6.56 18.99 -23.30
N ASP A 452 7.01 19.05 -22.04
CA ASP A 452 6.37 18.48 -20.84
C ASP A 452 4.84 18.68 -20.77
N GLN A 453 4.12 17.58 -20.55
CA GLN A 453 2.66 17.51 -20.43
C GLN A 453 2.08 18.47 -19.37
N PHE A 454 2.85 18.81 -18.33
CA PHE A 454 2.46 19.76 -17.31
C PHE A 454 2.39 21.20 -17.83
N VAL A 455 3.32 21.58 -18.71
CA VAL A 455 3.36 22.91 -19.34
C VAL A 455 2.17 23.08 -20.28
N LEU A 456 1.89 22.05 -21.08
CA LEU A 456 0.74 22.04 -21.97
C LEU A 456 -0.59 22.08 -21.19
N LYS A 457 -0.72 21.29 -20.11
CA LYS A 457 -1.92 21.31 -19.26
C LYS A 457 -2.18 22.70 -18.67
N LYS A 458 -1.13 23.41 -18.25
CA LYS A 458 -1.25 24.73 -17.65
C LYS A 458 -1.55 25.83 -18.68
N LEU A 459 -0.98 25.72 -19.88
CA LEU A 459 -1.28 26.60 -21.02
C LEU A 459 -2.74 26.49 -21.44
N ILE A 460 -3.23 25.26 -21.53
CA ILE A 460 -4.60 24.97 -21.92
C ILE A 460 -5.58 25.50 -20.86
N ASN A 461 -5.29 25.26 -19.58
CA ASN A 461 -6.14 25.79 -18.50
C ASN A 461 -6.20 27.32 -18.49
N ASN A 462 -5.07 28.01 -18.65
CA ASN A 462 -5.07 29.48 -18.68
C ASN A 462 -5.74 30.04 -19.96
N SER A 463 -5.58 29.38 -21.11
CA SER A 463 -6.17 29.84 -22.37
C SER A 463 -7.68 29.60 -22.46
N ILE A 464 -8.18 28.54 -21.83
CA ILE A 464 -9.60 28.16 -21.81
C ILE A 464 -10.37 28.89 -20.70
N LEU A 465 -9.75 29.12 -19.53
CA LEU A 465 -10.41 29.78 -18.40
C LEU A 465 -10.55 31.30 -18.59
N GLU A 466 -9.68 31.94 -19.37
CA GLU A 466 -9.70 33.40 -19.53
C GLU A 466 -10.30 33.88 -20.87
N LYS A 467 -10.54 32.99 -21.84
CA LYS A 467 -11.07 33.37 -23.15
C LYS A 467 -12.16 32.40 -23.62
N ASP A 468 -13.32 32.96 -23.97
CA ASP A 468 -14.47 32.28 -24.59
C ASP A 468 -14.09 31.65 -25.94
N LEU A 469 -13.37 30.53 -25.92
CA LEU A 469 -13.09 29.74 -27.10
C LEU A 469 -14.40 29.10 -27.58
N SER A 470 -14.88 29.55 -28.75
CA SER A 470 -16.06 28.96 -29.39
C SER A 470 -15.89 27.45 -29.65
N THR A 471 -17.01 26.75 -29.74
CA THR A 471 -17.07 25.31 -30.05
C THR A 471 -16.36 24.95 -31.36
N GLU A 472 -16.28 25.87 -32.32
CA GLU A 472 -15.55 25.70 -33.58
C GLU A 472 -14.03 25.68 -33.38
N HIS A 473 -13.48 26.56 -32.54
CA HIS A 473 -12.04 26.56 -32.22
C HIS A 473 -11.64 25.25 -31.53
N LEU A 474 -12.49 24.72 -30.65
CA LEU A 474 -12.24 23.45 -29.96
C LEU A 474 -12.27 22.25 -30.91
N LYS A 475 -13.17 22.25 -31.90
CA LYS A 475 -13.20 21.23 -32.97
C LYS A 475 -11.94 21.28 -33.82
N GLU A 476 -11.47 22.48 -34.17
CA GLU A 476 -10.24 22.65 -34.94
C GLU A 476 -9.00 22.15 -34.16
N ILE A 477 -8.87 22.52 -32.87
CA ILE A 477 -7.82 22.00 -31.97
C ILE A 477 -7.83 20.47 -31.95
N THR A 478 -9.01 19.88 -31.75
CA THR A 478 -9.16 18.42 -31.66
C THR A 478 -8.82 17.74 -32.98
N SER A 479 -9.15 18.35 -34.13
CA SER A 479 -8.85 17.81 -35.46
C SER A 479 -7.37 17.85 -35.85
N LYS A 480 -6.61 18.81 -35.32
CA LYS A 480 -5.16 18.96 -35.59
C LYS A 480 -4.29 18.11 -34.66
N LEU A 481 -4.84 17.61 -33.55
CA LEU A 481 -4.13 16.73 -32.63
C LEU A 481 -4.23 15.28 -33.10
N SER A 482 -3.10 14.64 -33.39
CA SER A 482 -3.02 13.22 -33.75
C SER A 482 -2.87 12.29 -32.53
N ASN A 483 -2.63 12.85 -31.34
CA ASN A 483 -2.35 12.09 -30.13
C ASN A 483 -3.61 11.89 -29.28
N VAL A 484 -4.18 10.68 -29.35
CA VAL A 484 -5.42 10.26 -28.68
C VAL A 484 -5.38 10.48 -27.15
N LYS A 485 -4.23 10.32 -26.50
CA LYS A 485 -4.10 10.58 -25.05
C LYS A 485 -4.25 12.07 -24.73
N LEU A 486 -3.74 12.92 -25.60
CA LEU A 486 -3.80 14.36 -25.45
C LEU A 486 -5.22 14.88 -25.68
N ILE A 487 -5.90 14.38 -26.71
CA ILE A 487 -7.32 14.67 -26.97
C ILE A 487 -8.16 14.30 -25.75
N THR A 488 -7.96 13.10 -25.20
CA THR A 488 -8.70 12.63 -24.02
C THR A 488 -8.47 13.54 -22.80
N LEU A 489 -7.22 13.96 -22.56
CA LEU A 489 -6.88 14.87 -21.45
C LEU A 489 -7.51 16.26 -21.62
N ILE A 490 -7.41 16.83 -22.82
CA ILE A 490 -7.92 18.17 -23.12
C ILE A 490 -9.44 18.20 -22.99
N SER A 491 -10.12 17.21 -23.56
CA SER A 491 -11.58 17.20 -23.53
C SER A 491 -12.16 16.85 -22.15
N LEU A 492 -11.47 16.05 -21.33
CA LEU A 492 -11.85 15.83 -19.93
C LEU A 492 -11.73 17.10 -19.08
N GLU A 493 -10.69 17.90 -19.33
CA GLU A 493 -10.49 19.16 -18.60
C GLU A 493 -11.50 20.22 -19.05
N ILE A 494 -11.82 20.29 -20.35
CA ILE A 494 -12.88 21.16 -20.87
C ILE A 494 -14.24 20.82 -20.24
N TYR A 495 -14.58 19.53 -20.15
CA TYR A 495 -15.82 19.12 -19.48
C TYR A 495 -15.86 19.53 -18.01
N ASN A 496 -14.78 19.30 -17.27
CA ASN A 496 -14.71 19.68 -15.85
C ASN A 496 -14.88 21.19 -15.64
N THR A 497 -14.56 21.99 -16.66
CA THR A 497 -14.63 23.45 -16.61
C THR A 497 -16.02 23.97 -17.00
N ASN A 498 -16.62 23.42 -18.06
CA ASN A 498 -17.84 23.97 -18.67
C ASN A 498 -19.10 23.08 -18.48
N ASN A 499 -18.97 21.88 -17.92
CA ASN A 499 -20.05 20.88 -17.80
C ASN A 499 -20.78 20.55 -19.12
N ASP A 500 -20.15 20.80 -20.27
CA ASP A 500 -20.78 20.58 -21.59
C ASP A 500 -20.69 19.09 -21.99
N PHE A 501 -21.82 18.41 -21.84
CA PHE A 501 -21.94 16.97 -22.07
C PHE A 501 -21.70 16.57 -23.54
N ASN A 502 -21.94 17.48 -24.49
CA ASN A 502 -21.69 17.23 -25.92
C ASN A 502 -20.21 16.98 -26.21
N ILE A 503 -19.31 17.54 -25.38
CA ILE A 503 -17.87 17.37 -25.54
C ILE A 503 -17.45 15.96 -25.14
N ILE A 504 -17.98 15.42 -24.04
CA ILE A 504 -17.73 14.02 -23.65
C ILE A 504 -18.30 13.06 -24.69
N GLU A 505 -19.50 13.34 -25.21
CA GLU A 505 -20.10 12.52 -26.26
C GLU A 505 -19.22 12.47 -27.52
N ASN A 506 -18.71 13.61 -27.98
CA ASN A 506 -17.80 13.65 -29.12
C ASN A 506 -16.47 12.91 -28.84
N VAL A 507 -15.91 13.04 -27.63
CA VAL A 507 -14.70 12.30 -27.23
C VAL A 507 -14.96 10.81 -27.23
N PHE A 508 -16.12 10.39 -26.73
CA PHE A 508 -16.52 9.00 -26.71
C PHE A 508 -16.67 8.45 -28.13
N LEU A 509 -17.29 9.20 -29.03
CA LEU A 509 -17.49 8.79 -30.42
C LEU A 509 -16.18 8.73 -31.24
N LEU A 510 -15.23 9.62 -30.93
CA LEU A 510 -13.95 9.73 -31.63
C LEU A 510 -12.86 8.78 -31.08
N ASN A 511 -13.04 8.20 -29.90
CA ASN A 511 -12.05 7.32 -29.30
C ASN A 511 -12.23 5.88 -29.77
N GLU A 512 -11.15 5.27 -30.26
CA GLU A 512 -11.13 3.86 -30.71
C GLU A 512 -10.54 2.92 -29.63
N ASN A 513 -10.02 3.47 -28.52
CA ASN A 513 -9.39 2.67 -27.48
C ASN A 513 -10.42 2.16 -26.47
N GLU A 514 -10.67 0.84 -26.51
CA GLU A 514 -11.67 0.15 -25.68
C GLU A 514 -11.54 0.43 -24.18
N LYS A 515 -10.32 0.49 -23.62
CA LYS A 515 -10.12 0.77 -22.18
C LYS A 515 -10.46 2.21 -21.80
N VAL A 516 -10.22 3.15 -22.71
CA VAL A 516 -10.58 4.56 -22.49
C VAL A 516 -12.09 4.74 -22.62
N LEU A 517 -12.70 4.10 -23.61
CA LEU A 517 -14.16 4.03 -23.76
C LEU A 517 -14.81 3.44 -22.51
N GLU A 518 -14.32 2.31 -22.00
CA GLU A 518 -14.83 1.69 -20.77
C GLU A 518 -14.76 2.64 -19.56
N SER A 519 -13.62 3.32 -19.38
CA SER A 519 -13.46 4.29 -18.29
C SER A 519 -14.34 5.53 -18.43
N LEU A 520 -14.53 6.04 -19.65
CA LEU A 520 -15.42 7.18 -19.92
C LEU A 520 -16.88 6.77 -19.73
N TYR A 521 -17.24 5.58 -20.18
CA TYR A 521 -18.56 5.00 -20.04
C TYR A 521 -18.95 4.84 -18.57
N GLU A 522 -18.13 4.14 -17.78
CA GLU A 522 -18.37 3.92 -16.35
C GLU A 522 -18.48 5.24 -15.57
N LYS A 523 -17.72 6.26 -15.96
CA LYS A 523 -17.66 7.54 -15.24
C LYS A 523 -18.79 8.50 -15.60
N TYR A 524 -19.28 8.49 -16.84
CA TYR A 524 -20.18 9.54 -17.34
C TYR A 524 -21.50 9.04 -17.93
N PHE A 525 -21.57 7.79 -18.39
CA PHE A 525 -22.73 7.26 -19.12
C PHE A 525 -23.44 6.10 -18.42
N LYS A 526 -22.81 5.43 -17.44
CA LYS A 526 -23.37 4.26 -16.73
C LYS A 526 -24.80 4.45 -16.21
N ASP A 527 -25.08 5.63 -15.68
CA ASP A 527 -26.36 5.95 -15.02
C ASP A 527 -27.25 6.88 -15.88
N LYS A 528 -26.98 6.99 -17.18
CA LYS A 528 -27.72 7.87 -18.11
C LYS A 528 -28.15 7.09 -19.35
N GLU A 529 -29.27 7.48 -19.95
CA GLU A 529 -29.64 6.96 -21.27
C GLU A 529 -28.64 7.48 -22.33
N PRO A 530 -27.97 6.59 -23.08
CA PRO A 530 -27.04 6.99 -24.12
C PRO A 530 -27.82 7.56 -25.30
N SER A 531 -27.25 8.56 -25.98
CA SER A 531 -27.80 9.01 -27.26
C SER A 531 -27.76 7.89 -28.29
N GLU A 532 -28.56 8.00 -29.35
CA GLU A 532 -28.57 7.03 -30.45
C GLU A 532 -27.18 6.87 -31.09
N ALA A 533 -26.37 7.94 -31.14
CA ALA A 533 -25.01 7.91 -31.64
C ALA A 533 -24.07 7.09 -30.73
N ILE A 534 -24.13 7.31 -29.41
CA ILE A 534 -23.36 6.53 -28.43
C ILE A 534 -23.81 5.08 -28.46
N TYR A 535 -25.11 4.83 -28.51
CA TYR A 535 -25.67 3.48 -28.60
C TYR A 535 -25.17 2.73 -29.84
N ASN A 536 -25.15 3.38 -31.00
CA ASN A 536 -24.61 2.80 -32.24
C ASN A 536 -23.09 2.56 -32.17
N LYS A 537 -22.31 3.38 -31.44
CA LYS A 537 -20.89 3.11 -31.16
C LYS A 537 -20.71 1.97 -30.15
N LEU A 538 -21.55 1.87 -29.12
CA LEU A 538 -21.52 0.77 -28.16
C LEU A 538 -21.85 -0.58 -28.82
N LYS A 539 -22.70 -0.61 -29.85
CA LYS A 539 -22.93 -1.82 -30.67
C LYS A 539 -21.67 -2.39 -31.30
N THR A 540 -20.67 -1.55 -31.60
CA THR A 540 -19.38 -2.04 -32.15
C THR A 540 -18.42 -2.53 -31.05
N HIS A 541 -18.79 -2.37 -29.77
CA HIS A 541 -18.01 -2.79 -28.59
C HIS A 541 -18.89 -3.61 -27.62
N PRO A 542 -19.23 -4.87 -27.96
CA PRO A 542 -20.26 -5.66 -27.29
C PRO A 542 -20.01 -5.90 -25.79
N MET A 543 -18.75 -5.87 -25.33
CA MET A 543 -18.41 -5.99 -23.91
C MET A 543 -18.82 -4.78 -23.07
N ILE A 544 -18.83 -3.58 -23.66
CA ILE A 544 -19.31 -2.36 -23.00
C ILE A 544 -20.84 -2.32 -23.05
N LEU A 545 -21.44 -2.76 -24.16
CA LEU A 545 -22.89 -2.88 -24.31
C LEU A 545 -23.51 -3.86 -23.28
N LEU A 546 -22.86 -5.00 -23.05
CA LEU A 546 -23.26 -6.00 -22.05
C LEU A 546 -23.29 -5.46 -20.62
N LYS A 547 -22.47 -4.44 -20.32
CA LYS A 547 -22.47 -3.77 -19.01
C LYS A 547 -23.62 -2.77 -18.85
N HIS A 548 -24.22 -2.32 -19.96
CA HIS A 548 -25.30 -1.32 -19.96
C HIS A 548 -26.70 -1.92 -19.89
N VAL A 549 -26.86 -3.24 -20.00
CA VAL A 549 -28.18 -3.85 -20.10
C VAL A 549 -28.94 -3.72 -18.77
N GLN A 550 -29.78 -2.69 -18.68
CA GLN A 550 -30.55 -2.35 -17.48
C GLN A 550 -31.92 -3.07 -17.45
N THR A 551 -32.39 -3.62 -18.57
CA THR A 551 -33.69 -4.31 -18.67
C THR A 551 -33.56 -5.65 -19.41
N PHE A 552 -34.37 -6.62 -18.98
CA PHE A 552 -34.42 -7.97 -19.55
C PHE A 552 -34.85 -7.97 -21.02
N ASP A 553 -35.73 -7.03 -21.41
CA ASP A 553 -36.18 -6.87 -22.79
C ASP A 553 -35.05 -6.41 -23.74
N ALA A 554 -34.16 -5.52 -23.28
CA ALA A 554 -32.99 -5.12 -24.07
C ALA A 554 -31.96 -6.26 -24.21
N LEU A 555 -31.84 -7.13 -23.19
CA LEU A 555 -31.03 -8.35 -23.30
C LEU A 555 -31.62 -9.30 -24.34
N LEU A 556 -32.95 -9.47 -24.34
CA LEU A 556 -33.66 -10.33 -25.29
C LEU A 556 -33.57 -9.81 -26.72
N ASP A 557 -33.68 -8.50 -26.95
CA ASP A 557 -33.47 -7.91 -28.28
C ASP A 557 -32.03 -8.16 -28.80
N ILE A 558 -31.04 -8.08 -27.93
CA ILE A 558 -29.64 -8.40 -28.27
C ILE A 558 -29.49 -9.90 -28.57
N ILE A 559 -30.11 -10.76 -27.77
CA ILE A 559 -30.07 -12.23 -27.94
C ILE A 559 -30.81 -12.68 -29.21
N GLU A 560 -31.96 -12.08 -29.54
CA GLU A 560 -32.73 -12.36 -30.76
C GLU A 560 -32.02 -11.84 -32.02
N GLN A 561 -31.20 -10.78 -31.91
CA GLN A 561 -30.40 -10.24 -33.01
C GLN A 561 -29.03 -10.90 -33.18
N LEU A 562 -28.49 -11.54 -32.14
CA LEU A 562 -27.30 -12.39 -32.21
C LEU A 562 -27.65 -13.66 -33.00
N ASN A 563 -27.57 -13.58 -34.33
CA ASN A 563 -27.75 -14.74 -35.20
C ASN A 563 -26.70 -15.80 -34.83
N VAL A 564 -27.13 -16.88 -34.18
CA VAL A 564 -26.25 -17.96 -33.67
C VAL A 564 -25.35 -18.53 -34.78
N ASN A 565 -25.78 -18.42 -36.04
CA ASN A 565 -25.00 -18.85 -37.19
C ASN A 565 -23.71 -18.01 -37.40
N GLN A 566 -23.60 -16.82 -36.81
CA GLN A 566 -22.35 -16.04 -36.79
C GLN A 566 -21.26 -16.67 -35.91
N PHE A 567 -21.63 -17.61 -35.03
CA PHE A 567 -20.70 -18.35 -34.19
C PHE A 567 -20.31 -19.73 -34.76
N GLU A 568 -20.89 -20.14 -35.91
CA GLU A 568 -20.60 -21.43 -36.57
C GLU A 568 -19.13 -21.58 -36.99
N THR A 569 -18.44 -20.46 -37.25
CA THR A 569 -17.00 -20.46 -37.55
C THR A 569 -16.10 -20.69 -36.34
N TYR A 570 -16.64 -20.60 -35.12
CA TYR A 570 -15.83 -20.50 -33.90
C TYR A 570 -16.15 -21.53 -32.84
N LEU A 571 -17.38 -22.04 -32.81
CA LEU A 571 -17.84 -23.05 -31.88
C LEU A 571 -18.01 -24.39 -32.60
N ASN A 572 -17.72 -25.49 -31.93
CA ASN A 572 -18.04 -26.81 -32.48
C ASN A 572 -19.56 -27.07 -32.42
N ASN A 573 -20.05 -28.00 -33.24
CA ASN A 573 -21.49 -28.30 -33.33
C ASN A 573 -22.13 -28.64 -31.98
N THR A 574 -21.36 -29.24 -31.05
CA THR A 574 -21.83 -29.56 -29.70
C THR A 574 -22.02 -28.28 -28.86
N GLN A 575 -21.06 -27.36 -28.88
CA GLN A 575 -21.16 -26.06 -28.20
C GLN A 575 -22.29 -25.21 -28.77
N ILE A 576 -22.48 -25.21 -30.09
CA ILE A 576 -23.60 -24.53 -30.76
C ILE A 576 -24.93 -25.15 -30.35
N SER A 577 -25.02 -26.48 -30.27
CA SER A 577 -26.22 -27.17 -29.82
C SER A 577 -26.57 -26.81 -28.36
N ILE A 578 -25.57 -26.79 -27.48
CA ILE A 578 -25.74 -26.40 -26.07
C ILE A 578 -26.19 -24.94 -25.97
N LEU A 579 -25.57 -24.04 -26.74
CA LEU A 579 -25.94 -22.61 -26.76
C LEU A 579 -27.37 -22.41 -27.28
N LYS A 580 -27.75 -23.10 -28.37
CA LYS A 580 -29.11 -23.09 -28.92
C LYS A 580 -30.13 -23.63 -27.91
N GLU A 581 -29.81 -24.73 -27.24
CA GLU A 581 -30.69 -25.33 -26.23
C GLU A 581 -30.86 -24.40 -25.02
N GLN A 582 -29.79 -23.78 -24.53
CA GLN A 582 -29.85 -22.83 -23.42
C GLN A 582 -30.59 -21.54 -23.80
N MET A 583 -30.36 -20.99 -25.00
CA MET A 583 -31.12 -19.84 -25.51
C MET A 583 -32.62 -20.19 -25.65
N GLN A 584 -32.94 -21.37 -26.15
CA GLN A 584 -34.32 -21.85 -26.29
C GLN A 584 -35.00 -22.02 -24.92
N GLN A 585 -34.30 -22.59 -23.91
CA GLN A 585 -34.81 -22.69 -22.54
C GLN A 585 -35.08 -21.32 -21.90
N ILE A 586 -34.25 -20.30 -22.22
CA ILE A 586 -34.46 -18.92 -21.75
C ILE A 586 -35.70 -18.31 -22.44
N ILE A 587 -35.85 -18.53 -23.75
CA ILE A 587 -37.02 -18.06 -24.53
C ILE A 587 -38.31 -18.75 -24.06
N GLU A 588 -38.28 -20.05 -23.75
CA GLU A 588 -39.46 -20.78 -23.27
C GLU A 588 -39.91 -20.31 -21.89
N LYS A 589 -38.97 -19.96 -21.01
CA LYS A 589 -39.26 -19.39 -19.70
C LYS A 589 -39.67 -17.91 -19.74
N LYS A 590 -39.52 -17.22 -20.89
CA LYS A 590 -39.96 -15.82 -21.12
C LYS A 590 -41.42 -15.61 -20.70
N ASN A 591 -42.30 -16.56 -21.02
CA ASN A 591 -43.73 -16.48 -20.71
C ASN A 591 -44.02 -16.71 -19.22
N GLU A 592 -43.25 -17.55 -18.54
CA GLU A 592 -43.35 -17.72 -17.07
C GLU A 592 -42.89 -16.48 -16.31
N PHE A 593 -41.86 -15.78 -16.80
CA PHE A 593 -41.32 -14.59 -16.16
C PHE A 593 -42.18 -13.33 -16.38
N GLN A 594 -42.96 -13.26 -17.45
CA GLN A 594 -43.94 -12.17 -17.66
C GLN A 594 -45.16 -12.27 -16.73
N GLU A 595 -45.54 -13.46 -16.27
CA GLU A 595 -46.66 -13.64 -15.32
C GLU A 595 -46.28 -13.41 -13.85
N ILE A 596 -45.01 -13.60 -13.48
CA ILE A 596 -44.54 -13.49 -12.09
C ILE A 596 -43.65 -12.26 -11.96
N GLY A 597 -44.28 -11.10 -11.72
CA GLY A 597 -43.64 -9.78 -11.64
C GLY A 597 -42.56 -9.57 -10.56
N THR A 598 -41.89 -10.59 -10.04
CA THR A 598 -40.74 -10.45 -9.13
C THR A 598 -39.91 -11.73 -9.05
N ASN A 599 -38.77 -11.80 -9.75
CA ASN A 599 -37.55 -12.45 -9.21
C ASN A 599 -36.28 -12.02 -9.95
N TRP A 600 -35.86 -10.77 -9.74
CA TRP A 600 -34.65 -10.17 -10.33
C TRP A 600 -33.35 -10.97 -10.02
N ILE A 601 -33.35 -11.73 -8.92
CA ILE A 601 -32.21 -12.56 -8.48
C ILE A 601 -31.97 -13.73 -9.45
N LYS A 602 -33.02 -14.40 -9.93
CA LYS A 602 -32.87 -15.50 -10.91
C LYS A 602 -32.44 -14.99 -12.28
N CYS A 603 -32.84 -13.78 -12.65
CA CYS A 603 -32.36 -13.14 -13.88
C CYS A 603 -30.86 -12.84 -13.81
N ASN A 604 -30.35 -12.38 -12.66
CA ASN A 604 -28.92 -12.15 -12.48
C ASN A 604 -28.10 -13.44 -12.51
N GLU A 605 -28.59 -14.54 -11.92
CA GLU A 605 -27.91 -15.84 -12.03
C GLU A 605 -27.79 -16.31 -13.49
N ILE A 606 -28.84 -16.08 -14.30
CA ILE A 606 -28.82 -16.41 -15.73
C ILE A 606 -27.90 -15.46 -16.51
N ILE A 607 -27.90 -14.15 -16.19
CA ILE A 607 -26.98 -13.17 -16.77
C ILE A 607 -25.52 -13.53 -16.44
N ASP A 608 -25.23 -13.91 -15.20
CA ASP A 608 -23.90 -14.34 -14.78
C ASP A 608 -23.47 -15.61 -15.49
N GLN A 609 -24.37 -16.59 -15.66
CA GLN A 609 -24.11 -17.80 -16.44
C GLN A 609 -23.83 -17.48 -17.91
N LEU A 610 -24.60 -16.59 -18.54
CA LEU A 610 -24.38 -16.13 -19.91
C LEU A 610 -23.05 -15.37 -20.04
N GLN A 611 -22.71 -14.52 -19.07
CA GLN A 611 -21.43 -13.80 -19.05
C GLN A 611 -20.24 -14.77 -18.91
N ILE A 612 -20.36 -15.81 -18.09
CA ILE A 612 -19.35 -16.86 -17.94
C ILE A 612 -19.20 -17.64 -19.25
N LEU A 613 -20.31 -18.02 -19.89
CA LEU A 613 -20.31 -18.73 -21.17
C LEU A 613 -19.68 -17.89 -22.29
N CYS A 614 -20.09 -16.62 -22.41
CA CYS A 614 -19.55 -15.67 -23.38
C CYS A 614 -18.04 -15.42 -23.15
N LYS A 615 -17.60 -15.25 -21.90
CA LYS A 615 -16.17 -15.11 -21.55
C LYS A 615 -15.37 -16.37 -21.91
N GLY A 616 -15.94 -17.55 -21.69
CA GLY A 616 -15.34 -18.82 -22.07
C GLY A 616 -15.15 -18.94 -23.58
N CYS A 617 -16.21 -18.68 -24.36
CA CYS A 617 -16.18 -18.73 -25.82
C CYS A 617 -15.23 -17.69 -26.42
N PHE A 618 -15.19 -16.48 -25.85
CA PHE A 618 -14.32 -15.40 -26.30
C PHE A 618 -12.83 -15.68 -26.02
N LYS A 619 -12.53 -16.32 -24.89
CA LYS A 619 -11.17 -16.78 -24.57
C LYS A 619 -10.68 -17.83 -25.56
N GLU A 620 -11.54 -18.79 -25.94
CA GLU A 620 -11.22 -19.78 -26.98
C GLU A 620 -11.02 -19.13 -28.36
N TYR A 621 -11.85 -18.13 -28.71
CA TYR A 621 -11.70 -17.35 -29.94
C TYR A 621 -10.35 -16.64 -30.02
N ILE A 622 -9.94 -15.93 -28.96
CA ILE A 622 -8.63 -15.24 -28.93
C ILE A 622 -7.47 -16.25 -29.00
N LEU A 623 -7.53 -17.34 -28.24
CA LEU A 623 -6.51 -18.40 -28.29
C LEU A 623 -6.36 -19.01 -29.69
N LYS A 624 -7.48 -19.23 -30.39
CA LYS A 624 -7.47 -19.75 -31.76
C LYS A 624 -6.90 -18.72 -32.74
N LYS A 625 -7.27 -17.44 -32.63
CA LYS A 625 -6.71 -16.37 -33.46
C LYS A 625 -5.21 -16.15 -33.22
N MET A 626 -4.75 -16.29 -31.98
CA MET A 626 -3.33 -16.23 -31.63
C MET A 626 -2.53 -17.44 -32.14
N ASN A 627 -3.17 -18.57 -32.42
CA ASN A 627 -2.52 -19.74 -33.03
C ASN A 627 -2.56 -19.70 -34.57
N GLU A 628 -3.49 -18.93 -35.16
CA GLU A 628 -3.57 -18.70 -36.61
C GLU A 628 -2.61 -17.60 -37.09
N ILE A 629 -2.31 -16.62 -36.23
CA ILE A 629 -1.28 -15.58 -36.41
C ILE A 629 0.08 -16.18 -36.08
#